data_AF-J0L3A6-F1
#
_entry.id   AF-J0L3A6-F1
#
_cell.length_a   1.000
_cell.length_b   1.000
_cell.length_c   1.000
_cell.angle_alpha   90.00
_cell.angle_beta   90.00
_cell.angle_gamma   90.00
#
_symmetry.space_group_name_H-M   'P 1'
#
loop_
_entity.id
_entity.type
_entity.pdbx_description
1 polymer ?
#
loop_
_entity_poly.entity_id
_entity_poly.type
_entity_poly.pdbx_seq_one_letter_code
_entity_poly.pdbx_strand_id
1 'polypeptide(L)'
;ANRYGVNISFIHPEYTNQTCNKCGCISRKNRKTQEDFSCIECNYSENADLNSAINIKNRVLLDVLRDKFLQINSFSEFRNKNLKKEIIKSTLENYYRVA
;
A
#
# COMPACT_ATOMS: atom_id res chain seq x y z
N ALA A 1 17.21 13.19 -6.29
CA ALA A 1 16.93 11.83 -6.78
C ALA A 1 16.75 11.76 -8.32
N ASN A 2 16.08 12.72 -8.98
CA ASN A 2 16.04 12.81 -10.46
C ASN A 2 17.41 13.03 -11.16
N ARG A 3 18.49 13.19 -10.40
CA ARG A 3 19.85 13.47 -10.92
C ARG A 3 20.50 12.26 -11.61
N TYR A 4 19.96 11.05 -11.43
CA TYR A 4 20.50 9.80 -11.98
C TYR A 4 19.58 9.14 -13.03
N GLY A 5 18.61 9.87 -13.59
CA GLY A 5 17.65 9.29 -14.55
C GLY A 5 16.65 8.30 -13.93
N VAL A 6 16.54 8.29 -12.60
CA VAL A 6 15.55 7.47 -11.88
C VAL A 6 14.23 8.23 -11.83
N ASN A 7 13.16 7.61 -12.33
CA ASN A 7 11.80 8.16 -12.25
C ASN A 7 11.29 8.06 -10.80
N ILE A 8 10.68 9.14 -10.30
CA ILE A 8 10.14 9.21 -8.95
C ILE A 8 8.63 9.38 -9.02
N SER A 9 7.94 8.47 -8.34
CA SER A 9 6.49 8.42 -8.27
C SER A 9 6.03 8.55 -6.83
N PHE A 10 4.93 9.26 -6.62
CA PHE A 10 4.29 9.37 -5.31
C PHE A 10 3.09 8.43 -5.24
N ILE A 11 2.98 7.72 -4.13
CA ILE A 11 1.98 6.69 -3.86
C ILE A 11 1.20 7.02 -2.60
N HIS A 12 -0.02 6.50 -2.47
CA HIS A 12 -0.89 6.75 -1.32
C HIS A 12 -0.33 6.05 -0.08
N PRO A 13 0.11 6.78 0.96
CA PRO A 13 0.72 6.18 2.14
C PRO A 13 -0.30 5.52 3.08
N GLU A 14 -1.59 5.81 2.91
CA GLU A 14 -2.66 5.41 3.81
C GLU A 14 -2.70 3.88 4.02
N TYR A 15 -2.69 3.50 5.30
CA TYR A 15 -2.81 2.11 5.77
C TYR A 15 -1.67 1.17 5.35
N THR A 16 -0.62 1.64 4.69
CA THR A 16 0.53 0.81 4.27
C THR A 16 1.22 0.11 5.44
N ASN A 17 1.24 0.74 6.62
CA ASN A 17 1.79 0.16 7.86
C ASN A 17 0.80 -0.69 8.69
N GLN A 18 -0.47 -0.76 8.27
CA GLN A 18 -1.55 -1.46 8.98
C GLN A 18 -2.10 -2.64 8.19
N THR A 19 -1.91 -2.63 6.87
CA THR A 19 -2.39 -3.66 5.96
C THR A 19 -1.47 -4.87 6.00
N CYS A 20 -2.03 -6.07 6.11
CA CYS A 20 -1.28 -7.30 5.90
C CYS A 20 -1.07 -7.54 4.41
N ASN A 21 0.18 -7.73 3.97
CA ASN A 21 0.48 -8.02 2.57
C ASN A 21 0.02 -9.42 2.10
N LYS A 22 -0.41 -10.30 3.02
CA LYS A 22 -0.88 -11.66 2.73
C LYS A 22 -2.39 -11.77 2.59
N CYS A 23 -3.14 -11.26 3.56
CA CYS A 23 -4.61 -11.37 3.58
C CYS A 23 -5.34 -10.04 3.45
N GLY A 24 -4.62 -8.91 3.44
CA GLY A 24 -5.22 -7.58 3.31
C GLY A 24 -5.93 -7.03 4.55
N CYS A 25 -5.92 -7.74 5.68
CA CYS A 25 -6.44 -7.23 6.96
C CYS A 25 -5.83 -5.86 7.28
N ILE A 26 -6.67 -4.85 7.52
CA ILE A 26 -6.24 -3.50 7.90
C ILE A 26 -6.55 -3.27 9.37
N SER A 27 -5.52 -3.29 10.22
CA SER A 27 -5.68 -3.02 11.65
C SER A 27 -4.46 -2.33 12.23
N ARG A 28 -4.70 -1.36 13.12
CA ARG A 28 -3.64 -0.74 13.95
C ARG A 28 -2.93 -1.77 14.83
N LYS A 29 -3.62 -2.84 15.21
CA LYS A 29 -3.05 -3.92 16.03
C LYS A 29 -2.07 -4.80 15.26
N ASN A 30 -1.95 -4.66 13.94
CA ASN A 30 -1.04 -5.48 13.14
C ASN A 30 0.43 -5.09 13.33
N ARG A 31 0.73 -3.79 13.46
CA ARG A 31 2.07 -3.31 13.81
C ARG A 31 2.21 -3.33 15.34
N LYS A 32 3.02 -4.24 15.85
CA LYS A 32 3.18 -4.48 17.31
C LYS A 32 4.19 -3.51 17.91
N THR A 33 5.30 -3.30 17.20
CA THR A 33 6.37 -2.39 17.58
C THR A 33 6.82 -1.59 16.35
N GLN A 34 7.87 -0.79 16.47
CA GLN A 34 8.47 -0.17 15.29
C GLN A 34 8.93 -1.24 14.30
N GLU A 35 9.49 -2.35 14.77
CA GLU A 35 10.14 -3.36 13.92
C GLU A 35 9.24 -4.54 13.62
N ASP A 36 8.26 -4.84 14.47
CA ASP A 36 7.46 -6.06 14.39
C ASP A 36 6.08 -5.82 13.80
N PHE A 37 5.76 -6.62 12.79
CA PHE A 37 4.41 -6.76 12.25
C PHE A 37 3.92 -8.18 12.46
N SER A 38 2.69 -8.33 12.95
CA SER A 38 2.00 -9.61 13.07
C SER A 38 0.50 -9.42 12.86
N CYS A 39 -0.02 -10.03 11.79
CA CYS A 39 -1.41 -9.91 11.39
C CYS A 39 -2.34 -10.60 12.38
N ILE A 40 -3.37 -9.88 12.84
CA ILE A 40 -4.36 -10.42 13.78
C ILE A 40 -5.35 -11.42 13.16
N GLU A 41 -5.40 -11.53 11.83
CA GLU A 41 -6.32 -12.44 11.13
C GLU A 41 -5.62 -13.71 10.63
N CYS A 42 -4.50 -13.58 9.92
CA CYS A 42 -3.82 -14.72 9.29
C CYS A 42 -2.52 -15.15 10.01
N ASN A 43 -2.16 -14.51 11.12
CA ASN A 43 -0.94 -14.76 11.91
C ASN A 43 0.40 -14.55 11.16
N TYR A 44 0.37 -14.06 9.92
CA TYR A 44 1.59 -13.71 9.18
C TYR A 44 2.38 -12.65 9.94
N SER A 45 3.67 -12.91 10.12
CA SER A 45 4.58 -12.05 10.87
C SER A 45 5.83 -11.75 10.05
N GLU A 46 6.32 -10.51 10.16
CA GLU A 46 7.44 -10.00 9.36
C GLU A 46 7.98 -8.72 10.00
N ASN A 47 9.12 -8.23 9.51
CA ASN A 47 9.52 -6.85 9.77
C ASN A 47 8.46 -5.85 9.26
N ALA A 48 8.12 -4.86 10.09
CA ALA A 48 7.06 -3.90 9.81
C ALA A 48 7.36 -2.97 8.63
N ASP A 49 8.62 -2.59 8.43
CA ASP A 49 9.01 -1.74 7.32
C ASP A 49 9.09 -2.54 6.02
N LEU A 50 9.50 -3.82 6.07
CA LEU A 50 9.41 -4.72 4.93
C LEU A 50 7.96 -4.95 4.48
N ASN A 51 7.04 -5.23 5.42
CA ASN A 51 5.62 -5.35 5.11
C ASN A 51 5.07 -4.05 4.48
N SER A 52 5.46 -2.89 5.02
CA SER A 52 5.06 -1.58 4.49
C SER A 52 5.60 -1.35 3.07
N ALA A 53 6.86 -1.69 2.81
CA ALA A 53 7.48 -1.58 1.49
C ALA A 53 6.78 -2.47 0.45
N ILE A 54 6.40 -3.70 0.82
CA ILE A 54 5.62 -4.60 -0.04
C ILE A 54 4.24 -4.00 -0.34
N ASN A 55 3.56 -3.44 0.67
CA ASN A 55 2.28 -2.77 0.45
C ASN A 55 2.39 -1.58 -0.50
N ILE A 56 3.48 -0.80 -0.40
CA ILE A 56 3.78 0.31 -1.32
C ILE A 56 3.99 -0.21 -2.75
N LYS A 57 4.83 -1.24 -2.92
CA LYS A 57 5.08 -1.92 -4.20
C LYS A 57 3.76 -2.39 -4.83
N ASN A 58 2.89 -3.00 -4.03
CA ASN A 58 1.60 -3.52 -4.50
C ASN A 58 0.64 -2.42 -5.00
N ARG A 59 0.76 -1.16 -4.52
CA ARG A 59 -0.04 -0.04 -5.06
C ARG A 59 0.30 0.30 -6.51
N VAL A 60 1.49 -0.08 -6.96
CA VAL A 60 1.97 0.19 -8.32
C VAL A 60 1.84 -1.04 -9.21
N LEU A 61 2.17 -2.22 -8.70
CA LEU A 61 2.19 -3.44 -9.51
C LEU A 61 0.80 -4.04 -9.77
N LEU A 62 -0.15 -3.85 -8.86
CA LEU A 62 -1.49 -4.38 -9.03
C LEU A 62 -2.32 -3.38 -9.84
N ASP A 63 -2.66 -3.74 -11.08
CA ASP A 63 -3.38 -2.87 -12.01
C ASP A 63 -4.67 -2.29 -11.40
N VAL A 64 -5.44 -3.12 -10.70
CA VAL A 64 -6.68 -2.69 -10.01
C VAL A 64 -6.42 -1.58 -8.97
N LEU A 65 -5.32 -1.69 -8.21
CA LEU A 65 -4.98 -0.68 -7.20
C LEU A 65 -4.34 0.55 -7.84
N ARG A 66 -3.45 0.34 -8.82
CA ARG A 66 -2.79 1.42 -9.57
C ARG A 66 -3.83 2.31 -10.22
N ASP A 67 -4.78 1.75 -10.95
CA ASP A 67 -5.78 2.52 -11.68
C ASP A 67 -6.76 3.24 -10.74
N LYS A 68 -7.06 2.65 -9.58
CA LYS A 68 -7.94 3.30 -8.59
C LYS A 68 -7.25 4.42 -7.83
N PHE A 69 -5.97 4.27 -7.47
CA PHE A 69 -5.27 5.19 -6.57
C PHE A 69 -4.37 6.19 -7.27
N LEU A 70 -3.83 5.83 -8.44
CA LEU A 70 -2.80 6.59 -9.12
C LEU A 70 -3.31 7.12 -10.45
N GLN A 71 -2.71 8.22 -10.87
CA GLN A 71 -2.81 8.79 -12.20
C GLN A 71 -1.40 9.00 -12.74
N ILE A 72 -1.23 8.84 -14.05
CA ILE A 72 0.05 9.03 -14.72
C ILE A 72 0.10 10.43 -15.35
N ASN A 73 1.25 11.10 -15.23
CA ASN A 73 1.47 12.38 -15.91
C ASN A 73 2.16 12.17 -17.27
N SER A 74 2.37 13.27 -18.01
CA SER A 74 3.08 13.27 -19.31
C SER A 74 4.52 12.75 -19.24
N PHE A 75 5.12 12.71 -18.05
CA PHE A 75 6.48 12.21 -17.81
C PHE A 75 6.49 10.75 -17.33
N SER A 76 5.38 10.02 -17.49
CA SER A 76 5.21 8.64 -17.03
C SER A 76 5.42 8.45 -15.52
N GLU A 77 5.26 9.50 -14.72
CA GLU A 77 5.35 9.43 -13.26
C GLU A 77 3.95 9.20 -12.67
N PHE A 78 3.86 8.34 -11.66
CA PHE A 78 2.62 8.19 -10.90
C PHE A 78 2.46 9.30 -9.87
N ARG A 79 1.21 9.74 -9.72
CA ARG A 79 0.74 10.68 -8.70
C ARG A 79 -0.52 10.14 -8.05
N ASN A 80 -0.70 10.49 -6.79
CA ASN A 80 -1.91 10.18 -6.04
C ASN A 80 -3.11 10.91 -6.61
N LYS A 81 -4.19 10.18 -6.86
CA LYS A 81 -5.52 10.77 -7.04
C LYS A 81 -5.99 11.39 -5.73
N ASN A 82 -6.75 12.48 -5.79
CA ASN A 82 -7.32 13.09 -4.60
C ASN A 82 -8.50 12.24 -4.09
N LEU A 83 -8.22 11.34 -3.15
CA LEU A 83 -9.17 10.40 -2.59
C LEU A 83 -9.28 10.59 -1.08
N LYS A 84 -10.50 10.46 -0.56
CA LYS A 84 -10.73 10.42 0.88
C LYS A 84 -10.22 9.10 1.47
N LYS A 85 -9.76 9.13 2.72
CA LYS A 85 -9.19 7.96 3.41
C LYS A 85 -10.16 6.77 3.48
N GLU A 86 -11.46 7.04 3.56
CA GLU A 86 -12.51 6.03 3.61
C GLU A 86 -12.62 5.27 2.28
N ILE A 87 -12.48 5.98 1.15
CA ILE A 87 -12.51 5.39 -0.19
C ILE A 87 -11.27 4.52 -0.41
N ILE A 88 -10.11 4.96 0.06
CA ILE A 88 -8.87 4.17 -0.02
C ILE A 88 -9.03 2.88 0.78
N LYS A 89 -9.56 2.98 2.00
CA LYS A 89 -9.78 1.83 2.89
C LYS A 89 -10.76 0.83 2.26
N SER A 90 -11.93 1.29 1.82
CA SER A 90 -12.94 0.40 1.22
C SER A 90 -12.43 -0.27 -0.05
N THR A 91 -11.67 0.46 -0.88
CA THR A 91 -11.05 -0.11 -2.09
C THR A 91 -10.09 -1.26 -1.74
N LEU A 92 -9.25 -1.08 -0.72
CA LEU A 92 -8.33 -2.13 -0.28
C LEU A 92 -9.05 -3.34 0.29
N GLU A 93 -9.99 -3.12 1.20
CA GLU A 93 -10.78 -4.19 1.80
C GLU A 93 -11.53 -4.97 0.72
N ASN A 94 -12.11 -4.30 -0.27
CA ASN A 94 -12.79 -4.96 -1.38
C ASN A 94 -11.84 -5.76 -2.27
N TYR A 95 -10.64 -5.24 -2.54
CA TYR A 95 -9.64 -5.95 -3.35
C TYR A 95 -9.18 -7.25 -2.66
N TYR A 96 -8.82 -7.18 -1.38
CA TYR A 96 -8.27 -8.33 -0.66
C TYR A 96 -9.32 -9.31 -0.12
N ARG A 97 -10.60 -8.93 0.00
CA ARG A 97 -11.68 -9.87 0.37
C ARG A 97 -12.11 -10.79 -0.76
N VAL A 98 -11.81 -10.41 -2.01
CA VAL A 98 -12.27 -11.10 -3.22
C VAL A 98 -11.15 -11.91 -3.89
N ALA A 99 -9.89 -11.65 -3.52
CA ALA A 99 -8.69 -12.34 -4.02
C ALA A 99 -8.24 -13.44 -3.06
#